data_AF-A0A9P8AAP0-F1
#
_entry.id   AF-A0A9P8AAP0-F1
#
_cell.length_a   1.000
_cell.length_b   1.000
_cell.length_c   1.000
_cell.angle_alpha   90.00
_cell.angle_beta   90.00
_cell.angle_gamma   90.00
#
_symmetry.space_group_name_H-M   'P 1'
#
loop_
_entity.id
_entity.type
_entity.pdbx_description
1 polymer ?
#
loop_
_entity_poly.entity_id
_entity_poly.type
_entity_poly.pdbx_seq_one_letter_code
_entity_poly.pdbx_strand_id
1 'polypeptide(L)'
;MHLYDDYDAYARITGDPGWSWKALLPYFLKNEHWTPPTDNHDQRGQFDPAVHGFKGITSVGLNGFPAPALDTRVMQVTRELSVEFPFNLDYNSGFPLGVG
;
A
#
# COMPACT_ATOMS: atom_id res chain seq x y z
N MET A 1 -11.54 -9.14 -1.55
CA MET A 1 -10.29 -9.63 -2.14
C MET A 1 -9.17 -8.93 -1.40
N HIS A 2 -8.27 -9.69 -0.82
CA HIS A 2 -7.16 -9.21 0.01
C HIS A 2 -5.83 -9.66 -0.61
N LEU A 3 -4.75 -8.90 -0.42
CA LEU A 3 -3.43 -9.36 -0.89
C LEU A 3 -3.05 -10.68 -0.23
N TYR A 4 -3.46 -10.89 1.02
CA TYR A 4 -3.23 -12.18 1.66
C TYR A 4 -4.00 -13.33 0.99
N ASP A 5 -5.15 -13.06 0.37
CA ASP A 5 -5.89 -14.09 -0.38
C ASP A 5 -5.06 -14.59 -1.58
N ASP A 6 -4.32 -13.70 -2.24
CA ASP A 6 -3.49 -14.01 -3.42
C ASP A 6 -2.26 -14.84 -3.04
N TYR A 7 -1.48 -14.38 -2.06
CA TYR A 7 -0.29 -15.11 -1.60
C TYR A 7 -0.66 -16.44 -0.93
N ASP A 8 -1.74 -16.48 -0.16
CA ASP A 8 -2.23 -17.74 0.41
C ASP A 8 -2.80 -18.66 -0.68
N ALA A 9 -3.33 -18.13 -1.79
CA ALA A 9 -3.66 -18.93 -2.96
C ALA A 9 -2.41 -19.53 -3.60
N TYR A 10 -1.33 -18.76 -3.75
CA TYR A 10 -0.05 -19.31 -4.23
C TYR A 10 0.45 -20.44 -3.35
N ALA A 11 0.43 -20.26 -2.02
CA ALA A 11 0.79 -21.31 -1.07
C ALA A 11 -0.06 -22.58 -1.23
N ARG A 12 -1.38 -22.43 -1.44
CA ARG A 12 -2.28 -23.56 -1.70
C ARG A 12 -2.00 -24.26 -3.02
N ILE A 13 -1.76 -23.49 -4.09
CA ILE A 13 -1.54 -24.01 -5.44
C ILE A 13 -0.21 -24.76 -5.54
N THR A 14 0.85 -24.22 -4.93
CA THR A 14 2.19 -24.83 -4.96
C THR A 14 2.36 -25.94 -3.92
N GLY A 15 1.53 -25.93 -2.87
CA GLY A 15 1.70 -26.77 -1.69
C GLY A 15 2.85 -26.32 -0.77
N ASP A 16 3.41 -25.13 -1.00
CA ASP A 16 4.51 -24.57 -0.23
C ASP A 16 4.05 -23.38 0.63
N PRO A 17 4.01 -23.52 1.97
CA PRO A 17 3.59 -22.45 2.87
C PRO A 17 4.53 -21.24 2.88
N GLY A 18 5.74 -21.37 2.32
CA GLY A 18 6.68 -20.27 2.12
C GLY A 18 6.15 -19.15 1.22
N TRP A 19 5.15 -19.44 0.39
CA TRP A 19 4.48 -18.45 -0.46
C TRP A 19 3.32 -17.72 0.22
N SER A 20 2.94 -18.09 1.45
CA SER A 20 1.85 -17.42 2.17
C SER A 20 2.18 -15.96 2.47
N TRP A 21 1.16 -15.12 2.61
CA TRP A 21 1.35 -13.70 2.95
C TRP A 21 2.18 -13.52 4.21
N LYS A 22 1.85 -14.31 5.23
CA LYS A 22 2.55 -14.29 6.52
C LYS A 22 4.03 -14.63 6.37
N ALA A 23 4.39 -15.57 5.49
CA ALA A 23 5.78 -15.95 5.26
C ALA A 23 6.54 -14.91 4.44
N LEU A 24 5.87 -14.26 3.49
CA LEU A 24 6.49 -13.29 2.58
C LEU A 24 6.56 -11.86 3.11
N LEU A 25 5.65 -11.45 3.99
CA LEU A 25 5.61 -10.08 4.55
C LEU A 25 6.98 -9.61 5.10
N PRO A 26 7.74 -10.40 5.87
CA PRO A 26 9.07 -10.00 6.32
C PRO A 26 10.05 -9.69 5.17
N TYR A 27 9.90 -10.35 4.02
CA TYR A 27 10.73 -10.12 2.85
C TYR A 27 10.33 -8.86 2.09
N PHE A 28 9.04 -8.53 2.03
CA PHE A 28 8.58 -7.24 1.47
C PHE A 28 9.14 -6.08 2.29
N LEU A 29 9.01 -6.13 3.61
CA LEU A 29 9.56 -5.12 4.53
C LEU A 29 11.09 -5.06 4.49
N LYS A 30 11.76 -6.20 4.28
CA LYS A 30 13.22 -6.25 4.14
C LYS A 30 13.71 -5.62 2.83
N ASN A 31 12.94 -5.74 1.76
CA ASN A 31 13.30 -5.20 0.46
C ASN A 31 13.13 -3.67 0.39
N GLU A 32 12.10 -3.15 1.06
CA GLU A 32 11.70 -1.76 0.95
C GLU A 32 12.54 -0.80 1.82
N HIS A 33 12.82 0.37 1.23
CA HIS A 33 13.33 1.56 1.89
C HIS A 33 12.38 2.73 1.60
N TRP A 34 11.46 2.99 2.52
CA TRP A 34 10.57 4.14 2.46
C TRP A 34 11.38 5.44 2.57
N THR A 35 11.17 6.34 1.61
CA THR A 35 11.91 7.58 1.45
C THR A 35 10.96 8.77 1.24
N PRO A 36 11.36 9.99 1.64
CA PRO A 36 10.56 11.17 1.38
C PRO A 36 10.33 11.44 -0.12
N PRO A 37 9.16 11.97 -0.51
CA PRO A 37 8.89 12.41 -1.87
C PRO A 37 9.77 13.62 -2.21
N THR A 38 9.99 13.86 -3.50
CA THR A 38 10.92 14.89 -3.98
C THR A 38 10.55 16.33 -3.59
N ASP A 39 9.26 16.60 -3.39
CA ASP A 39 8.74 17.91 -2.95
C ASP A 39 8.78 18.09 -1.41
N ASN A 40 9.18 17.06 -0.66
CA ASN A 40 9.26 17.06 0.81
C ASN A 40 7.96 17.46 1.51
N HIS A 41 6.80 17.19 0.90
CA HIS A 41 5.53 17.50 1.54
C HIS A 41 5.27 16.60 2.76
N ASP A 42 4.35 17.03 3.61
CA ASP A 42 3.94 16.29 4.80
C ASP A 42 3.10 15.06 4.46
N GLN A 43 3.60 13.89 4.82
CA GLN A 43 3.03 12.59 4.46
C GLN A 43 2.01 12.06 5.50
N ARG A 44 1.74 12.83 6.57
CA ARG A 44 0.79 12.40 7.62
C ARG A 44 -0.56 12.05 7.01
N GLY A 45 -1.02 10.82 7.26
CA GLY A 45 -2.31 10.32 6.77
C GLY A 45 -2.32 9.92 5.29
N GLN A 46 -1.16 9.76 4.67
CA GLN A 46 -1.03 9.30 3.27
C GLN A 46 -0.44 7.89 3.13
N PHE A 47 0.01 7.28 4.24
CA PHE A 47 0.49 5.90 4.29
C PHE A 47 0.43 5.38 5.74
N ASP A 48 0.51 4.05 5.94
CA ASP A 48 0.65 3.43 7.25
C ASP A 48 2.10 2.95 7.48
N PRO A 49 2.90 3.62 8.33
CA PRO A 49 4.29 3.21 8.57
C PRO A 49 4.43 1.80 9.16
N ALA A 50 3.35 1.20 9.71
CA ALA A 50 3.40 -0.15 10.26
C ALA A 50 3.55 -1.24 9.18
N VAL A 51 3.25 -0.94 7.92
CA VAL A 51 3.26 -1.92 6.81
C VAL A 51 4.39 -1.67 5.80
N HIS A 52 5.34 -0.81 6.16
CA HIS A 52 6.45 -0.40 5.30
C HIS A 52 7.84 -0.70 5.88
N GLY A 53 8.78 -0.99 4.98
CA GLY A 53 10.20 -1.17 5.28
C GLY A 53 10.99 0.13 5.17
N PHE A 54 11.97 0.35 6.06
CA PHE A 54 12.76 1.60 6.10
C PHE A 54 14.27 1.39 5.89
N LYS A 55 14.70 0.15 5.63
CA LYS A 55 16.12 -0.23 5.66
C LYS A 55 16.54 -1.11 4.48
N GLY A 56 15.63 -1.35 3.55
CA GLY A 56 15.88 -2.17 2.38
C GLY A 56 16.73 -1.46 1.33
N ILE A 57 16.73 -2.05 0.13
CA ILE A 57 17.56 -1.59 -0.99
C ILE A 57 16.74 -0.83 -2.04
N THR A 58 15.43 -1.04 -2.07
CA THR A 58 14.55 -0.43 -3.06
C THR A 58 13.90 0.81 -2.46
N SER A 59 14.23 1.99 -2.98
CA SER A 59 13.57 3.23 -2.59
C SER A 59 12.12 3.24 -3.06
N VAL A 60 11.19 3.47 -2.13
CA VAL A 60 9.76 3.63 -2.35
C VAL A 60 9.31 4.91 -1.63
N GLY A 61 8.30 5.60 -2.14
CA GLY A 61 7.76 6.80 -1.51
C GLY A 61 6.54 7.31 -2.26
N LEU A 62 5.94 8.37 -1.73
CA LEU A 62 4.76 9.02 -2.30
C LEU A 62 5.11 9.81 -3.58
N ASN A 63 4.06 10.16 -4.34
CA ASN A 63 4.21 11.01 -5.52
C ASN A 63 4.82 12.37 -5.14
N GLY A 64 6.00 12.69 -5.69
CA GLY A 64 6.69 13.96 -5.44
C GLY A 64 6.30 15.10 -6.37
N PHE A 65 5.27 14.90 -7.22
CA PHE A 65 4.68 15.94 -8.06
C PHE A 65 3.15 15.81 -8.07
N PRO A 66 2.48 16.25 -6.98
CA PRO A 66 1.03 16.12 -6.85
C PRO A 66 0.27 16.95 -7.89
N ALA A 67 -0.96 16.55 -8.18
CA ALA A 67 -1.88 17.23 -9.08
C ALA A 67 -3.13 17.69 -8.30
N PRO A 68 -3.05 18.76 -7.49
CA PRO A 68 -4.01 19.03 -6.42
C PRO A 68 -5.47 19.08 -6.86
N ALA A 69 -5.75 19.59 -8.07
CA ALA A 69 -7.10 19.68 -8.60
C ALA A 69 -7.71 18.31 -8.93
N LEU A 70 -6.89 17.34 -9.37
CA LEU A 70 -7.32 15.97 -9.60
C LEU A 70 -7.38 15.22 -8.28
N ASP A 71 -6.31 15.30 -7.48
CA ASP A 71 -6.18 14.59 -6.20
C ASP A 71 -7.34 14.92 -5.26
N THR A 72 -7.72 16.21 -5.18
CA THR A 72 -8.89 16.65 -4.37
C THR A 72 -10.19 16.00 -4.85
N ARG A 73 -10.39 15.89 -6.17
CA ARG A 73 -11.61 15.29 -6.74
C ARG A 73 -11.65 13.78 -6.48
N VAL A 74 -10.52 13.10 -6.63
CA VAL A 74 -10.38 11.66 -6.30
C VAL A 74 -10.71 11.43 -4.82
N MET A 75 -10.14 12.24 -3.93
CA MET A 75 -10.41 12.16 -2.49
C MET A 75 -11.83 12.56 -2.10
N GLN A 76 -12.48 13.42 -2.87
CA GLN A 76 -13.89 13.78 -2.65
C GLN A 76 -14.83 12.62 -3.00
N VAL A 77 -14.56 11.89 -4.08
CA VAL A 77 -15.35 10.71 -4.47
C VAL A 77 -15.37 9.65 -3.36
N THR A 78 -14.30 9.51 -2.58
CA THR A 78 -14.29 8.55 -1.47
C THR A 78 -15.25 8.88 -0.33
N ARG A 79 -15.71 10.14 -0.27
CA ARG A 79 -16.71 10.63 0.68
C ARG A 79 -18.12 10.58 0.09
N GLU A 80 -18.25 10.95 -1.18
CA GLU A 80 -19.56 11.02 -1.86
C GLU A 80 -20.09 9.65 -2.25
N LEU A 81 -19.20 8.75 -2.66
CA LEU A 81 -19.52 7.41 -3.18
C LEU A 81 -18.77 6.34 -2.37
N SER A 82 -18.71 6.49 -1.05
CA SER A 82 -17.89 5.68 -0.14
C SER A 82 -18.19 4.17 -0.16
N VAL A 83 -19.36 3.77 -0.65
CA VAL A 83 -19.74 2.35 -0.81
C VAL A 83 -18.96 1.70 -1.95
N GLU A 84 -18.77 2.43 -3.05
CA GLU A 84 -18.08 1.94 -4.25
C GLU A 84 -16.59 2.28 -4.21
N PHE A 85 -16.23 3.46 -3.70
CA PHE A 85 -14.87 3.99 -3.64
C PHE A 85 -14.46 4.32 -2.20
N PRO A 86 -14.48 3.35 -1.26
CA PRO A 86 -14.07 3.63 0.12
C PRO A 86 -12.61 4.13 0.16
N PHE A 87 -12.32 5.03 1.10
CA PHE A 87 -10.94 5.45 1.32
C PHE A 87 -10.08 4.28 1.85
N ASN A 88 -8.87 4.14 1.33
CA ASN A 88 -7.86 3.21 1.80
C ASN A 88 -6.58 3.98 2.10
N LEU A 89 -6.10 3.92 3.35
CA LEU A 89 -4.88 4.60 3.74
C LEU A 89 -3.64 3.98 3.09
N ASP A 90 -3.64 2.66 2.91
CA ASP A 90 -2.46 1.93 2.45
C ASP A 90 -2.81 0.59 1.81
N TYR A 91 -2.60 0.52 0.50
CA TYR A 91 -2.87 -0.68 -0.29
C TYR A 91 -1.98 -1.87 0.12
N ASN A 92 -0.81 -1.62 0.73
CA ASN A 92 0.16 -2.65 1.12
C ASN A 92 -0.18 -3.31 2.47
N SER A 93 -1.24 -2.86 3.14
CA SER A 93 -1.69 -3.38 4.45
C SER A 93 -2.21 -4.81 4.44
N GLY A 94 -2.34 -5.42 3.25
CA GLY A 94 -3.04 -6.68 3.05
C GLY A 94 -4.47 -6.49 2.54
N PHE A 95 -5.03 -5.28 2.64
CA PHE A 95 -6.39 -4.92 2.22
C PHE A 95 -6.32 -3.89 1.08
N PRO A 96 -6.20 -4.30 -0.19
CA PRO A 96 -5.89 -3.38 -1.28
C PRO A 96 -7.12 -2.67 -1.88
N LEU A 97 -8.34 -3.02 -1.46
CA LEU A 97 -9.55 -2.42 -2.03
C LEU A 97 -9.77 -1.01 -1.48
N GLY A 98 -10.19 -0.09 -2.36
CA GLY A 98 -10.46 1.31 -2.04
C GLY A 98 -9.60 2.27 -2.85
N VAL A 99 -9.63 3.54 -2.46
CA VAL A 99 -8.93 4.66 -3.10
C VAL A 99 -8.15 5.42 -2.04
N GLY A 100 -6.89 5.76 -2.34
CA GLY A 100 -5.90 6.33 -1.44
C GLY A 100 -4.79 7.03 -2.21
#